data_AF-A0A939UGW3-F1
#
_entry.id   AF-A0A939UGW3-F1
#
_cell.length_a   1.000
_cell.length_b   1.000
_cell.length_c   1.000
_cell.angle_alpha   90.00
_cell.angle_beta   90.00
_cell.angle_gamma   90.00
#
_symmetry.space_group_name_H-M   'P 1'
#
loop_
_entity.id
_entity.type
_entity.pdbx_description
1 polymer ?
#
loop_
_entity_poly.entity_id
_entity_poly.type
_entity_poly.pdbx_seq_one_letter_code
_entity_poly.pdbx_strand_id
1 'polypeptide(L)'
;MESLEPKKLLLLRILQILESHSDVDHPLRQKDIMRLLHNEYDMDCERKAVGRNIAFLERAGYDIEHADQGVYLGTRAFEAGELRLLSDAVLCSRHISAKHTKDLVNKLSELGGCGYRPYRPSVVRLDDWQKTSNQ
;
A
#
# COMPACT_ATOMS: atom_id res chain seq x y z
N MET A 1 2.45 -26.31 -12.22
CA MET A 1 2.60 -26.13 -10.76
C MET A 1 3.61 -25.03 -10.60
N GLU A 2 3.12 -23.81 -10.37
CA GLU A 2 4.00 -22.70 -10.01
C GLU A 2 4.72 -23.09 -8.71
N SER A 3 6.02 -22.89 -8.70
CA SER A 3 6.83 -23.13 -7.51
C SER A 3 6.48 -22.09 -6.46
N LEU A 4 6.07 -22.54 -5.27
CA LEU A 4 5.98 -21.74 -4.05
C LEU A 4 7.15 -20.76 -3.98
N GLU A 5 6.87 -19.50 -3.63
CA GLU A 5 7.92 -18.50 -3.55
C GLU A 5 9.05 -18.92 -2.59
N PRO A 6 10.32 -18.59 -2.89
CA PRO A 6 11.42 -18.92 -2.01
C PRO A 6 11.24 -18.31 -0.62
N LYS A 7 11.47 -19.12 0.43
CA LYS A 7 11.42 -18.65 1.84
C LYS A 7 12.33 -17.46 2.15
N LYS A 8 13.35 -17.20 1.32
CA LYS A 8 14.21 -16.01 1.43
C LYS A 8 13.45 -14.70 1.19
N LEU A 9 12.33 -14.72 0.46
CA LEU A 9 11.49 -13.56 0.19
C LEU A 9 10.47 -13.28 1.31
N LEU A 10 10.32 -14.17 2.29
CA LEU A 10 9.33 -14.06 3.36
C LEU A 10 9.38 -12.71 4.09
N LEU A 11 10.59 -12.21 4.39
CA LEU A 11 10.78 -10.92 5.04
C LEU A 11 10.21 -9.76 4.19
N LEU A 12 10.48 -9.78 2.89
CA LEU A 12 9.99 -8.77 1.95
C LEU A 12 8.47 -8.85 1.77
N ARG A 13 7.91 -10.06 1.68
CA ARG A 13 6.46 -10.25 1.52
C ARG A 13 5.68 -9.85 2.76
N ILE A 14 6.22 -10.12 3.96
CA ILE A 14 5.62 -9.61 5.21
C ILE A 14 5.61 -8.08 5.21
N LEU A 15 6.71 -7.43 4.81
CA LEU A 15 6.76 -5.97 4.71
C LEU A 15 5.68 -5.44 3.75
N GLN A 16 5.59 -5.99 2.53
CA GLN A 16 4.59 -5.57 1.54
C GLN A 16 3.16 -5.76 2.03
N ILE A 17 2.90 -6.81 2.80
CA ILE A 17 1.60 -7.02 3.44
C ILE A 17 1.31 -5.93 4.47
N LEU A 18 2.28 -5.59 5.32
CA LEU A 18 2.10 -4.51 6.30
C LEU A 18 1.86 -3.16 5.59
N GLU A 19 2.61 -2.87 4.52
CA GLU A 19 2.44 -1.66 3.71
C GLU A 19 1.07 -1.59 3.04
N SER A 20 0.55 -2.70 2.53
CA SER A 20 -0.68 -2.70 1.72
C SER A 20 -1.95 -2.88 2.57
N HIS A 21 -1.87 -3.66 3.65
CA HIS A 21 -3.04 -4.19 4.36
C HIS A 21 -3.10 -3.82 5.85
N SER A 22 -2.13 -3.06 6.38
CA SER A 22 -2.16 -2.64 7.78
C SER A 22 -2.09 -1.13 7.97
N ASP A 23 -2.87 -0.61 8.89
CA ASP A 23 -2.76 0.77 9.40
C ASP A 23 -3.26 0.79 10.85
N VAL A 24 -3.31 1.98 11.46
CA VAL A 24 -3.76 2.16 12.85
C VAL A 24 -5.17 1.61 13.12
N ASP A 25 -6.06 1.67 12.12
CA ASP A 25 -7.44 1.18 12.22
C ASP A 25 -7.55 -0.31 11.82
N HIS A 26 -6.58 -0.82 11.06
CA HIS A 26 -6.52 -2.19 10.55
C HIS A 26 -5.24 -2.96 10.95
N PRO A 27 -4.98 -3.21 12.25
CA PRO A 27 -3.87 -4.07 12.66
C PRO A 27 -4.02 -5.51 12.17
N LEU A 28 -2.91 -6.16 11.82
CA LEU A 28 -2.89 -7.54 11.34
C LEU A 28 -2.35 -8.50 12.40
N ARG A 29 -3.11 -9.57 12.71
CA ARG A 29 -2.56 -10.65 13.53
C ARG A 29 -1.61 -11.48 12.68
N GLN A 30 -0.68 -12.19 13.34
CA GLN A 30 0.20 -13.14 12.64
C GLN A 30 -0.57 -14.18 11.81
N LYS A 31 -1.77 -14.58 12.23
CA LYS A 31 -2.64 -15.49 11.45
C LYS A 31 -3.17 -14.82 10.16
N ASP A 32 -3.47 -13.53 10.21
CA ASP A 32 -3.91 -12.77 9.04
C ASP A 32 -2.78 -12.59 8.05
N ILE A 33 -1.56 -12.28 8.54
CA ILE A 33 -0.35 -12.21 7.71
C ILE A 33 -0.08 -13.56 7.03
N MET A 34 -0.18 -14.68 7.75
CA MET A 34 -0.04 -16.01 7.15
C MET A 34 -1.08 -16.28 6.05
N ARG A 35 -2.33 -15.87 6.26
CA ARG A 35 -3.39 -16.01 5.26
C ARG A 35 -3.12 -15.16 4.01
N LEU A 36 -2.69 -13.91 4.20
CA LEU A 36 -2.35 -13.00 3.10
C LEU A 36 -1.13 -13.51 2.32
N LEU A 37 -0.10 -14.03 3.01
CA LEU A 37 1.07 -14.67 2.38
C LEU A 37 0.68 -15.84 1.46
N HIS A 38 -0.21 -16.70 1.95
CA HIS A 38 -0.71 -17.83 1.16
C HIS A 38 -1.52 -17.34 -0.04
N ASN A 39 -2.46 -16.41 0.17
CA ASN A 39 -3.40 -15.99 -0.87
C ASN A 39 -2.76 -15.12 -1.97
N GLU A 40 -1.80 -14.27 -1.63
CA GLU A 40 -1.24 -13.27 -2.56
C GLU A 40 0.09 -13.70 -3.17
N TYR A 41 0.84 -14.57 -2.50
CA TYR A 41 2.21 -14.94 -2.89
C TYR A 41 2.45 -16.45 -2.94
N ASP A 42 1.41 -17.27 -2.76
CA ASP A 42 1.51 -18.74 -2.67
C ASP A 42 2.66 -19.15 -1.73
N MET A 43 2.67 -18.55 -0.52
CA MET A 43 3.75 -18.72 0.45
C MET A 43 3.23 -19.20 1.81
N ASP A 44 3.69 -20.38 2.21
CA ASP A 44 3.43 -20.93 3.54
C ASP A 44 4.59 -20.72 4.51
N CYS A 45 4.26 -20.30 5.72
CA CYS A 45 5.22 -20.14 6.79
C CYS A 45 4.64 -20.46 8.16
N GLU A 46 5.52 -20.73 9.12
CA GLU A 46 5.11 -20.95 10.50
C GLU A 46 4.87 -19.62 11.21
N ARG A 47 3.92 -19.60 12.16
CA ARG A 47 3.65 -18.43 13.01
C ARG A 47 4.92 -17.86 13.67
N LYS A 48 5.85 -18.73 14.11
CA LYS A 48 7.14 -18.31 14.69
C LYS A 48 8.03 -17.59 13.66
N ALA A 49 7.99 -18.00 12.40
CA ALA A 49 8.72 -17.35 11.32
C ALA A 49 8.18 -15.94 11.08
N VAL A 50 6.86 -15.74 11.10
CA VAL A 50 6.26 -14.40 10.99
C VAL A 50 6.74 -13.48 12.11
N GLY A 51 6.64 -13.90 13.36
CA GLY A 51 7.10 -13.11 14.51
C GLY A 51 8.59 -12.74 14.43
N ARG A 52 9.44 -13.69 14.00
CA ARG A 52 10.88 -13.43 13.80
C ARG A 52 11.14 -12.42 12.69
N ASN A 53 10.41 -12.47 11.57
CA ASN A 53 10.60 -11.53 10.47
C ASN A 53 10.09 -10.13 10.83
N ILE A 54 8.98 -10.01 11.57
CA ILE A 54 8.52 -8.72 12.13
C ILE A 54 9.63 -8.08 12.99
N ALA A 55 10.22 -8.86 13.91
CA ALA A 55 11.32 -8.38 14.73
C ALA A 55 12.57 -7.98 13.90
N PHE A 56 12.80 -8.60 12.74
CA PHE A 56 13.87 -8.17 11.84
C PHE A 56 13.54 -6.87 11.11
N LEU A 57 12.29 -6.65 10.73
CA LEU A 57 11.85 -5.39 10.11
C LEU A 57 12.00 -4.22 11.09
N GLU A 58 11.60 -4.41 12.35
CA GLU A 58 11.84 -3.42 13.42
C GLU A 58 13.33 -3.09 13.56
N ARG A 59 14.19 -4.11 13.59
CA ARG A 59 15.66 -3.93 13.65
C ARG A 59 16.24 -3.27 12.40
N ALA A 60 15.57 -3.38 11.26
CA ALA A 60 15.95 -2.70 10.03
C ALA A 60 15.49 -1.24 10.00
N GLY A 61 14.72 -0.79 11.01
CA GLY A 61 14.26 0.60 11.15
C GLY A 61 12.85 0.86 10.62
N TYR A 62 12.08 -0.18 10.32
CA TYR A 62 10.65 0.00 10.02
C TYR A 62 9.89 0.28 11.30
N ASP A 63 9.06 1.31 11.26
CA ASP A 63 8.20 1.72 12.36
C ASP A 63 6.98 0.80 12.45
N ILE A 64 7.13 -0.33 13.16
CA ILE A 64 6.07 -1.31 13.37
C ILE A 64 5.52 -1.15 14.78
N GLU A 65 4.23 -0.88 14.87
CA GLU A 65 3.51 -0.71 16.12
C GLU A 65 2.72 -1.98 16.48
N HIS A 66 2.61 -2.24 17.78
CA HIS A 66 1.88 -3.39 18.33
C HIS A 66 0.61 -2.89 19.03
N ALA A 67 -0.54 -3.36 18.57
CA ALA A 67 -1.85 -3.13 19.18
C ALA A 67 -2.46 -4.44 19.69
N ASP A 68 -3.51 -4.34 20.51
CA ASP A 68 -4.22 -5.52 21.05
C ASP A 68 -4.71 -6.47 19.95
N GLN A 69 -4.99 -5.94 18.76
CA GLN A 69 -5.53 -6.69 17.63
C GLN A 69 -4.47 -7.14 16.62
N GLY A 70 -3.19 -6.81 16.78
CA GLY A 70 -2.16 -7.19 15.81
C GLY A 70 -1.01 -6.20 15.71
N VAL A 71 -0.32 -6.22 14.58
CA VAL A 71 0.75 -5.28 14.24
C VAL A 71 0.38 -4.47 13.01
N TYR A 72 0.88 -3.25 12.92
CA TYR A 72 0.74 -2.41 11.73
C TYR A 72 1.98 -1.54 11.51
N LEU A 73 2.08 -0.95 10.32
CA LEU A 73 3.11 0.03 10.01
C LEU A 73 2.66 1.42 10.49
N GLY A 74 3.36 2.00 11.48
CA GLY A 74 3.03 3.28 12.09
C GLY A 74 3.30 4.46 11.17
N THR A 75 4.46 4.45 10.49
CA THR A 75 4.84 5.50 9.55
C THR A 75 4.73 5.02 8.10
N ARG A 76 4.04 5.81 7.26
CA ARG A 76 3.96 5.61 5.81
C ARG A 76 4.76 6.67 5.06
N ALA A 77 5.08 6.40 3.80
CA ALA A 77 5.78 7.35 2.94
C ALA A 77 4.96 8.63 2.66
N PHE A 78 3.63 8.51 2.66
CA PHE A 78 2.70 9.62 2.54
C PHE A 78 1.52 9.41 3.46
N GLU A 79 1.08 10.49 4.10
CA GLU A 79 -0.20 10.50 4.79
C GLU A 79 -1.36 10.64 3.80
N ALA A 80 -2.57 10.26 4.22
CA ALA A 80 -3.77 10.35 3.38
C ALA A 80 -4.03 11.80 2.88
N GLY A 81 -3.74 12.81 3.71
CA GLY A 81 -3.86 14.22 3.34
C GLY A 81 -2.87 14.63 2.24
N GLU A 82 -1.63 14.13 2.31
CA GLU A 82 -0.58 14.41 1.32
C GLU A 82 -0.89 13.72 -0.01
N LEU A 83 -1.32 12.46 0.01
CA LEU A 83 -1.75 11.74 -1.20
C LEU A 83 -2.90 12.43 -1.90
N ARG A 84 -3.85 12.97 -1.13
CA ARG A 84 -4.96 13.76 -1.66
C ARG A 84 -4.47 15.05 -2.32
N LEU A 85 -3.60 15.79 -1.64
CA LEU A 85 -3.00 17.02 -2.16
C LEU A 85 -2.23 16.76 -3.46
N LEU A 86 -1.41 15.71 -3.49
CA LEU A 86 -0.66 15.30 -4.68
C LEU A 86 -1.57 14.87 -5.82
N SER A 87 -2.63 14.11 -5.52
CA SER A 87 -3.63 13.72 -6.50
C SER A 87 -4.30 14.94 -7.12
N ASP A 88 -4.71 15.91 -6.30
CA ASP A 88 -5.31 17.17 -6.76
C ASP A 88 -4.34 18.00 -7.61
N ALA A 89 -3.06 18.06 -7.24
CA ALA A 89 -2.04 18.76 -8.02
C ALA A 89 -1.83 18.13 -9.41
N VAL A 90 -1.77 16.80 -9.50
CA VAL A 90 -1.66 16.06 -10.76
C VAL A 90 -2.90 16.27 -11.63
N LEU A 91 -4.06 16.20 -11.00
CA LEU A 91 -5.36 16.44 -11.61
C LEU A 91 -5.48 17.87 -12.18
N CYS A 92 -5.01 18.90 -11.48
CA CYS A 92 -5.02 20.29 -11.96
C CYS A 92 -3.93 20.62 -13.00
N SER A 93 -2.96 19.73 -13.26
CA SER A 93 -1.84 20.03 -14.15
C SER A 93 -2.24 19.97 -15.64
N ARG A 94 -2.19 21.11 -16.35
CA ARG A 94 -2.48 21.19 -17.80
C ARG A 94 -1.46 20.51 -18.72
N HIS A 95 -0.24 20.26 -18.23
CA HIS A 95 0.86 19.72 -19.05
C HIS A 95 0.88 18.18 -19.11
N ILE A 96 0.11 17.52 -18.24
CA ILE A 96 0.03 16.07 -18.16
C ILE A 96 -1.19 15.62 -18.97
N SER A 97 -1.03 14.66 -19.87
CA SER A 97 -2.15 14.14 -20.65
C SER A 97 -3.21 13.48 -19.75
N ALA A 98 -4.43 13.33 -20.25
CA ALA A 98 -5.50 12.69 -19.48
C ALA A 98 -5.14 11.24 -19.08
N LYS A 99 -4.47 10.50 -20.00
CA LYS A 99 -3.99 9.15 -19.72
C LYS A 99 -2.96 9.12 -18.59
N HIS A 100 -1.92 9.95 -18.68
CA HIS A 100 -0.87 10.01 -17.66
C HIS A 100 -1.40 10.53 -16.31
N THR A 101 -2.36 11.47 -16.34
CA THR A 101 -3.03 11.95 -15.12
C THR A 101 -3.70 10.78 -14.40
N LYS A 102 -4.47 9.96 -15.13
CA LYS A 102 -5.15 8.79 -14.56
C LYS A 102 -4.16 7.78 -13.98
N ASP A 103 -3.09 7.48 -14.71
CA ASP A 103 -2.07 6.53 -14.27
C ASP A 103 -1.35 7.01 -13.01
N LEU A 104 -1.02 8.30 -12.92
CA LEU A 104 -0.38 8.89 -11.73
C LEU A 104 -1.31 8.90 -10.52
N VAL A 105 -2.58 9.25 -10.69
CA VAL A 105 -3.56 9.23 -9.60
C VAL A 105 -3.77 7.81 -9.08
N ASN A 106 -3.78 6.80 -9.94
CA ASN A 106 -3.86 5.40 -9.53
C ASN A 106 -2.63 5.00 -8.71
N LYS A 107 -1.42 5.29 -9.19
CA LYS A 107 -0.17 5.02 -8.46
C LYS A 107 -0.14 5.70 -7.08
N LEU A 108 -0.57 6.95 -7.00
CA LEU A 108 -0.67 7.67 -5.72
C LEU A 108 -1.70 7.01 -4.79
N SER A 109 -2.79 6.48 -5.35
CA SER A 109 -3.81 5.81 -4.54
C SER A 109 -3.32 4.49 -3.95
N GLU A 110 -2.49 3.74 -4.69
CA GLU A 110 -1.88 2.50 -4.21
C GLU A 110 -0.92 2.74 -3.03
N LEU A 111 -0.26 3.90 -2.97
CA LEU A 111 0.63 4.27 -1.85
C LEU A 111 -0.12 4.51 -0.53
N GLY A 112 -1.45 4.69 -0.57
CA GLY A 112 -2.26 4.94 0.62
C GLY A 112 -2.62 3.70 1.44
N GLY A 113 -2.43 2.49 0.90
CA GLY A 113 -2.80 1.24 1.58
C GLY A 113 -4.32 1.01 1.70
N CYS A 114 -4.72 0.02 2.50
CA CYS A 114 -6.09 -0.48 2.58
C CYS A 114 -7.13 0.54 3.10
N GLY A 115 -6.75 1.46 4.01
CA GLY A 115 -7.62 2.51 4.52
C GLY A 115 -7.77 3.73 3.60
N TYR A 116 -6.93 3.86 2.57
CA TYR A 116 -6.98 5.04 1.71
C TYR A 116 -8.12 4.94 0.71
N ARG A 117 -9.09 5.84 0.87
CA ARG A 117 -10.16 5.99 -0.10
C ARG A 117 -9.70 6.93 -1.22
N PRO A 118 -9.53 6.45 -2.47
CA PRO A 118 -9.15 7.31 -3.56
C PRO A 118 -10.18 8.42 -3.74
N TYR A 119 -9.67 9.64 -3.88
CA TYR A 119 -10.48 10.82 -4.09
C TYR A 119 -11.35 10.65 -5.35
N ARG A 120 -12.67 10.85 -5.18
CA ARG A 120 -13.60 11.01 -6.29
C ARG A 120 -14.05 12.47 -6.31
N PRO A 121 -13.60 13.29 -7.26
CA PRO A 121 -14.09 14.66 -7.34
C PRO A 121 -15.61 14.65 -7.55
N SER A 122 -16.34 15.29 -6.64
CA SER A 122 -17.78 15.49 -6.76
C SER A 122 -18.15 16.66 -7.67
N VAL A 123 -17.18 17.53 -8.02
CA VAL A 123 -17.45 18.85 -8.61
C VAL A 123 -16.74 19.11 -9.95
N VAL A 124 -15.88 18.23 -10.46
CA VAL A 124 -15.15 18.53 -11.73
C VAL A 124 -15.14 17.31 -12.64
N ARG A 125 -15.70 17.44 -13.85
CA ARG A 125 -15.57 16.43 -14.89
C ARG A 125 -14.16 16.53 -15.45
N LEU A 126 -13.48 15.39 -15.63
CA LEU A 126 -12.19 15.34 -16.33
C LEU A 126 -12.24 16.01 -17.71
N ASP A 127 -13.42 16.06 -18.33
CA ASP A 127 -13.71 16.74 -19.60
C ASP A 127 -13.58 18.27 -19.53
N ASP A 128 -13.71 18.89 -18.34
CA ASP A 128 -13.61 20.34 -18.15
C ASP A 128 -12.14 20.82 -18.11
N TRP A 129 -11.18 19.91 -17.99
CA TRP A 129 -9.77 20.25 -18.02
C TRP A 129 -9.23 20.21 -19.45
N GLN A 130 -8.71 21.36 -19.90
CA GLN A 130 -7.86 21.48 -21.08
C GLN A 130 -6.50 20.79 -20.83
N LYS A 131 -6.51 19.46 -20.77
CA LYS A 131 -5.31 18.63 -20.73
C LYS A 131 -4.71 18.54 -22.13
N THR A 132 -3.41 18.36 -22.20
CA THR A 132 -2.72 18.07 -23.45
C THR A 132 -3.29 16.79 -24.08
N SER A 133 -3.64 16.85 -25.37
CA SER A 133 -4.15 15.71 -26.12
C SER A 133 -3.17 14.54 -26.04
N ASN A 134 -3.70 13.32 -25.92
CA ASN A 134 -2.88 12.12 -26.04
C ASN A 134 -2.33 12.07 -27.47
N GLN A 135 -1.00 12.14 -27.64
CA GLN A 135 -0.33 11.79 -28.89
C GLN A 135 -0.26 10.28 -29.06
#